data_AF-A0A0D5C1V9-F1
#
_entry.id   AF-A0A0D5C1V9-F1
#
_cell.length_a   1.000
_cell.length_b   1.000
_cell.length_c   1.000
_cell.angle_alpha   90.00
_cell.angle_beta   90.00
_cell.angle_gamma   90.00
#
_symmetry.space_group_name_H-M   'P 1'
#
loop_
_entity.id
_entity.type
_entity.pdbx_description
1 polymer ?
#
loop_
_entity_poly.entity_id
_entity_poly.type
_entity_poly.pdbx_seq_one_letter_code
_entity_poly.pdbx_strand_id
1 'polypeptide(L)'
;MGVVRSRKIDLVKEITEFMAEIDTQKDVYLFLHGRMDLKEKAVNALSTKGFSSDKITMALPNKVGSIGDYMAMLWMPPNPDHIKIQQITKVEQVEPEGMTGLWKGVSKDDIDTVQLE
;
A
#
# COMPACT_ATOMS: atom_id res chain seq x y z
N MET A 1 36.09 -29.20 -9.97
CA MET A 1 34.90 -28.36 -10.22
C MET A 1 34.25 -28.02 -8.89
N GLY A 2 34.17 -26.74 -8.56
CA GLY A 2 33.55 -26.25 -7.33
C GLY A 2 33.53 -24.74 -7.36
N VAL A 3 32.49 -24.16 -7.93
CA VAL A 3 32.30 -22.70 -7.91
C VAL A 3 31.87 -22.36 -6.48
N VAL A 4 32.77 -21.77 -5.71
CA VAL A 4 32.45 -21.18 -4.42
C VAL A 4 31.57 -19.96 -4.71
N ARG A 5 30.24 -20.14 -4.68
CA ARG A 5 29.32 -19.00 -4.65
C ARG A 5 29.59 -18.24 -3.35
N SER A 6 29.84 -16.94 -3.49
CA SER A 6 30.15 -16.07 -2.36
C SER A 6 28.91 -15.88 -1.51
N ARG A 7 28.97 -16.25 -0.22
CA ARG A 7 27.87 -16.07 0.75
C ARG A 7 27.30 -14.64 0.77
N LYS A 8 28.12 -13.65 0.39
CA LYS A 8 27.70 -12.24 0.30
C LYS A 8 26.74 -11.99 -0.87
N ILE A 9 26.90 -12.73 -1.98
CA ILE A 9 26.00 -12.66 -3.13
C ILE A 9 24.67 -13.34 -2.79
N ASP A 10 24.72 -14.49 -2.10
CA ASP A 10 23.51 -15.20 -1.68
C ASP A 10 22.70 -14.39 -0.65
N LEU A 11 23.37 -13.73 0.32
CA LEU A 11 22.71 -12.86 1.31
C LEU A 11 22.07 -11.61 0.68
N VAL A 12 22.75 -10.97 -0.29
CA VAL A 12 22.16 -9.82 -1.01
C VAL A 12 20.98 -10.29 -1.85
N LYS A 13 21.04 -11.47 -2.47
CA LYS A 13 19.90 -12.06 -3.18
C LYS A 13 18.72 -12.34 -2.26
N GLU A 14 18.96 -12.98 -1.11
CA GLU A 14 17.94 -13.24 -0.09
C GLU A 14 17.32 -11.94 0.46
N ILE A 15 18.13 -10.89 0.69
CA ILE A 15 17.64 -9.57 1.13
C ILE A 15 16.83 -8.89 0.02
N THR A 16 17.22 -9.06 -1.25
CA THR A 16 16.49 -8.48 -2.40
C THR A 16 15.21 -9.27 -2.67
N GLU A 17 15.20 -10.58 -2.44
CA GLU A 17 14.03 -11.47 -2.53
C GLU A 17 13.03 -11.23 -1.39
N PHE A 18 13.44 -10.60 -0.28
CA PHE A 18 12.57 -10.27 0.86
C PHE A 18 11.89 -8.88 0.75
N MET A 19 12.26 -8.05 -0.21
CA MET A 19 11.37 -7.00 -0.69
C MET A 19 10.36 -7.69 -1.61
N ALA A 20 9.28 -8.22 -1.05
CA ALA A 20 8.20 -8.77 -1.84
C ALA A 20 7.80 -7.72 -2.88
N GLU A 21 8.05 -8.02 -4.14
CA GLU A 21 7.64 -7.17 -5.26
C GLU A 21 6.14 -6.90 -5.11
N ILE A 22 5.74 -5.63 -5.22
CA ILE A 22 4.32 -5.25 -5.11
C ILE A 22 3.53 -5.99 -6.19
N ASP A 23 2.52 -6.75 -5.78
CA ASP A 23 1.60 -7.41 -6.70
C ASP A 23 0.56 -6.39 -7.19
N THR A 24 0.82 -5.79 -8.35
CA THR A 24 -0.05 -4.75 -8.93
C THR A 24 -1.44 -5.24 -9.33
N GLN A 25 -1.74 -6.54 -9.21
CA GLN A 25 -3.06 -7.11 -9.44
C GLN A 25 -3.97 -7.09 -8.21
N LYS A 26 -3.43 -6.73 -7.03
CA LYS A 26 -4.20 -6.55 -5.79
C LYS A 26 -4.99 -5.26 -5.79
N ASP A 27 -6.08 -5.25 -5.04
CA ASP A 27 -6.90 -4.07 -4.88
C ASP A 27 -6.18 -3.06 -3.97
N VAL A 28 -6.31 -1.77 -4.30
CA VAL A 28 -5.72 -0.64 -3.58
C VAL A 28 -6.83 0.27 -3.07
N TYR A 29 -6.82 0.51 -1.76
CA TYR A 29 -7.78 1.37 -1.07
C TYR A 29 -7.14 2.73 -0.78
N LEU A 30 -7.54 3.75 -1.53
CA LEU A 30 -6.95 5.09 -1.51
C LEU A 30 -7.58 5.98 -0.43
N PHE A 31 -6.75 6.48 0.49
CA PHE A 31 -7.11 7.44 1.54
C PHE A 31 -6.56 8.82 1.23
N LEU A 32 -7.45 9.80 1.08
CA LEU A 32 -7.06 11.17 0.71
C LEU A 32 -6.91 12.13 1.89
N HIS A 33 -7.31 11.75 3.11
CA HIS A 33 -7.26 12.62 4.30
C HIS A 33 -7.84 14.04 4.08
N GLY A 34 -8.97 14.12 3.36
CA GLY A 34 -9.65 15.39 3.06
C GLY A 34 -9.12 16.13 1.82
N ARG A 35 -8.02 15.68 1.21
CA ARG A 35 -7.42 16.28 0.00
C ARG A 35 -8.01 15.72 -1.29
N MET A 36 -9.31 15.97 -1.50
CA MET A 36 -10.01 15.57 -2.73
C MET A 36 -9.40 16.19 -4.00
N ASP A 37 -8.78 17.36 -3.86
CA ASP A 37 -8.01 18.04 -4.90
C ASP A 37 -6.81 17.20 -5.41
N LEU A 38 -6.28 16.30 -4.59
CA LEU A 38 -5.16 15.43 -4.93
C LEU A 38 -5.57 14.06 -5.48
N LYS A 39 -6.87 13.78 -5.63
CA LYS A 39 -7.37 12.47 -6.07
C LYS A 39 -6.74 12.02 -7.39
N GLU A 40 -6.83 12.86 -8.42
CA GLU A 40 -6.31 12.52 -9.76
C GLU A 40 -4.79 12.31 -9.73
N LYS A 41 -4.07 13.21 -9.05
CA LYS A 41 -2.63 13.11 -8.84
C LYS A 41 -2.24 11.77 -8.19
N ALA A 42 -2.98 11.37 -7.16
CA ALA A 42 -2.72 10.13 -6.45
C ALA A 42 -3.00 8.88 -7.30
N VAL A 43 -4.10 8.88 -8.06
CA VAL A 43 -4.42 7.79 -8.99
C VAL A 43 -3.37 7.68 -10.09
N ASN A 44 -2.89 8.80 -10.63
CA ASN A 44 -1.85 8.81 -11.65
C ASN A 44 -0.53 8.26 -11.09
N ALA A 45 -0.13 8.68 -9.89
CA ALA A 45 1.08 8.17 -9.23
C ALA A 45 1.03 6.65 -9.01
N LEU A 46 -0.11 6.11 -8.54
CA LEU A 46 -0.32 4.66 -8.41
C LEU A 46 -0.36 3.94 -9.76
N SER A 47 -0.91 4.58 -10.79
CA SER A 47 -0.94 4.02 -12.15
C SER A 47 0.47 3.93 -12.75
N THR A 48 1.30 4.96 -12.55
CA THR A 48 2.72 4.94 -12.94
C THR A 48 3.50 3.85 -12.19
N LYS A 49 3.10 3.52 -10.96
CA LYS A 49 3.65 2.39 -10.20
C LYS A 49 3.22 1.02 -10.78
N GLY A 50 2.20 0.98 -11.64
CA GLY A 50 1.76 -0.21 -12.37
C GLY A 50 0.39 -0.75 -11.94
N PHE A 51 -0.30 -0.09 -11.00
CA PHE A 51 -1.68 -0.47 -10.67
C PHE A 51 -2.64 -0.03 -11.78
N SER A 52 -3.54 -0.92 -12.18
CA SER A 52 -4.62 -0.53 -13.09
C SER A 52 -5.66 0.31 -12.36
N SER A 53 -6.32 1.23 -13.05
CA SER A 53 -7.28 2.15 -12.44
C SER A 53 -8.51 1.45 -11.85
N ASP A 54 -8.89 0.28 -12.37
CA ASP A 54 -9.95 -0.57 -11.82
C ASP A 54 -9.56 -1.24 -10.49
N LYS A 55 -8.26 -1.32 -10.18
CA LYS A 55 -7.74 -1.80 -8.89
C LYS A 55 -7.69 -0.71 -7.82
N ILE A 56 -7.77 0.56 -8.22
CA ILE A 56 -7.68 1.70 -7.30
C ILE A 56 -9.09 2.17 -6.93
N THR A 57 -9.50 1.87 -5.70
CA THR A 57 -10.80 2.29 -5.17
C THR A 57 -10.63 3.26 -4.01
N MET A 58 -11.48 4.27 -3.92
CA MET A 58 -11.53 5.16 -2.76
C MET A 58 -11.90 4.36 -1.51
N ALA A 59 -11.14 4.53 -0.42
CA ALA A 59 -11.45 3.87 0.83
C ALA A 59 -12.77 4.38 1.42
N LEU A 60 -13.61 3.46 1.90
CA LEU A 60 -14.89 3.75 2.55
C LEU A 60 -14.87 3.21 3.98
N PRO A 61 -15.49 3.90 4.97
CA PRO A 61 -15.45 3.47 6.36
C PRO A 61 -16.22 2.16 6.62
N ASN A 62 -17.10 1.73 5.71
CA ASN A 62 -17.93 0.53 5.84
C ASN A 62 -17.48 -0.64 4.95
N LYS A 63 -16.36 -0.50 4.23
CA LYS A 63 -15.81 -1.54 3.37
C LYS A 63 -14.29 -1.54 3.46
N VAL A 64 -13.75 -2.63 3.98
CA VAL A 64 -12.31 -2.88 4.06
C VAL A 64 -11.87 -3.87 2.98
N GLY A 65 -10.56 -3.90 2.72
CA GLY A 65 -9.95 -4.90 1.84
C GLY A 65 -9.72 -6.25 2.51
N SER A 66 -9.07 -7.14 1.77
CA SER A 66 -8.67 -8.47 2.21
C SER A 66 -7.20 -8.50 2.64
N ILE A 67 -6.80 -9.55 3.35
CA ILE A 67 -5.38 -9.81 3.62
C ILE A 67 -4.63 -9.92 2.28
N GLY A 68 -3.56 -9.15 2.15
CA GLY A 68 -2.74 -9.05 0.94
C GLY A 68 -3.11 -7.87 0.03
N ASP A 69 -4.28 -7.25 0.19
CA ASP A 69 -4.62 -6.01 -0.50
C ASP A 69 -3.85 -4.82 0.09
N TYR A 70 -3.89 -3.67 -0.58
CA TYR A 70 -3.09 -2.52 -0.20
C TYR A 70 -3.94 -1.34 0.28
N MET A 71 -3.43 -0.63 1.27
CA MET A 71 -3.84 0.72 1.59
C MET A 71 -2.84 1.70 0.98
N ALA A 72 -3.33 2.67 0.22
CA ALA A 72 -2.54 3.78 -0.28
C ALA A 72 -3.00 5.06 0.43
N MET A 73 -2.16 5.63 1.28
CA MET A 73 -2.53 6.81 2.08
C MET A 73 -1.73 8.03 1.66
N LEU A 74 -2.41 9.13 1.35
CA LEU A 74 -1.77 10.45 1.28
C LEU A 74 -1.17 10.78 2.66
N TRP A 75 0.16 10.83 2.74
CA TRP A 75 0.89 10.91 4.01
C TRP A 75 1.54 12.26 4.19
N MET A 76 1.73 12.66 5.46
CA MET A 76 1.97 14.03 5.94
C MET A 76 0.74 14.97 5.94
N PRO A 77 -0.44 14.52 6.42
CA PRO A 77 -1.59 15.42 6.55
C PRO A 77 -1.26 16.61 7.50
N PRO A 78 -1.77 17.83 7.22
CA PRO A 78 -2.77 18.16 6.20
C PRO A 78 -2.18 18.42 4.80
N ASN A 79 -0.86 18.47 4.67
CA ASN A 79 -0.15 18.82 3.43
C ASN A 79 0.66 17.61 2.93
N PRO A 80 -0.01 16.59 2.39
CA PRO A 80 0.68 15.39 1.96
C PRO A 80 1.61 15.67 0.78
N ASP A 81 2.80 15.06 0.83
CA ASP A 81 3.85 15.15 -0.19
C ASP A 81 4.11 13.81 -0.88
N HIS A 82 3.67 12.69 -0.29
CA HIS A 82 3.79 11.35 -0.87
C HIS A 82 2.59 10.45 -0.51
N ILE A 83 2.54 9.28 -1.15
CA ILE A 83 1.64 8.17 -0.84
C ILE A 83 2.44 7.10 -0.11
N LYS A 84 1.98 6.70 1.07
CA LYS A 84 2.46 5.50 1.76
C LYS A 84 1.64 4.29 1.32
N ILE A 85 2.30 3.23 0.85
CA ILE A 85 1.66 1.95 0.50
C ILE A 85 1.89 0.97 1.65
N GLN A 86 0.79 0.39 2.14
CA GLN A 86 0.81 -0.57 3.23
C GLN A 86 0.04 -1.84 2.84
N GLN A 87 0.58 -3.01 3.14
CA GLN A 87 -0.12 -4.27 2.92
C GLN A 87 -1.04 -4.59 4.11
N ILE A 88 -2.28 -4.98 3.84
CA ILE A 88 -3.19 -5.49 4.86
C ILE A 88 -2.70 -6.87 5.29
N THR A 89 -2.35 -7.01 6.57
CA THR A 89 -1.84 -8.26 7.15
C THR A 89 -2.86 -8.97 8.03
N LYS A 90 -3.91 -8.26 8.47
CA LYS A 90 -5.00 -8.83 9.26
C LYS A 90 -6.28 -8.02 9.09
N VAL A 91 -7.41 -8.71 9.07
CA VAL A 91 -8.75 -8.10 9.12
C VAL A 91 -9.56 -8.77 10.22
N GLU A 92 -9.99 -7.99 11.20
CA GLU A 92 -10.84 -8.42 12.31
C GLU A 92 -12.26 -7.86 12.16
N GLN A 93 -13.26 -8.64 12.57
CA GLN A 93 -14.63 -8.13 12.67
C GLN A 93 -14.74 -7.26 13.92
N VAL A 94 -15.06 -5.98 13.72
CA VAL A 94 -15.21 -4.98 14.78
C VAL A 94 -16.42 -4.10 14.49
N GLU A 95 -16.96 -3.48 15.53
CA GLU A 95 -17.93 -2.40 15.36
C GLU A 95 -17.24 -1.16 14.75
N PRO A 96 -17.87 -0.45 13.79
CA PRO A 96 -17.28 0.71 13.17
C PRO A 96 -17.15 1.89 14.15
N GLU A 97 -16.03 2.62 14.10
CA GLU A 97 -15.78 3.74 14.99
C GLU A 97 -15.42 5.03 14.24
N GLY A 98 -16.19 6.10 14.49
CA GLY A 98 -15.90 7.44 13.98
C GLY A 98 -15.68 7.48 12.46
N MET A 99 -14.71 8.27 12.02
CA MET A 99 -14.33 8.36 10.60
C MET A 99 -13.51 7.14 10.12
N THR A 100 -12.86 6.43 11.04
CA THR A 100 -12.06 5.24 10.73
C THR A 100 -12.96 4.06 10.35
N GLY A 101 -14.17 3.97 10.91
CA GLY A 101 -15.12 2.90 10.63
C GLY A 101 -14.54 1.52 10.90
N LEU A 102 -14.73 0.59 9.95
CA LEU A 102 -14.24 -0.78 10.02
C LEU A 102 -12.71 -0.88 9.88
N TRP A 103 -12.02 0.17 9.40
CA TRP A 103 -10.56 0.15 9.26
C TRP A 103 -9.82 0.06 10.59
N LYS A 104 -10.51 0.24 11.73
CA LYS A 104 -9.97 -0.02 13.07
C LYS A 104 -9.58 -1.49 13.25
N GLY A 105 -10.29 -2.41 12.59
CA GLY A 105 -9.99 -3.85 12.62
C GLY A 105 -8.89 -4.29 11.66
N VAL A 106 -8.21 -3.35 10.99
CA VAL A 106 -7.22 -3.67 9.94
C VAL A 106 -5.80 -3.44 10.45
N SER A 107 -5.01 -4.51 10.47
CA SER A 107 -3.56 -4.43 10.67
C SER A 107 -2.84 -4.34 9.33
N LYS A 108 -1.72 -3.63 9.30
CA LYS A 108 -0.99 -3.34 8.08
C LYS A 108 0.49 -3.09 8.32
N ASP A 109 1.30 -3.40 7.32
CA ASP A 109 2.75 -3.16 7.32
C ASP A 109 3.12 -2.19 6.19
N ASP A 110 4.03 -1.25 6.47
CA ASP A 110 4.58 -0.34 5.47
C ASP A 110 5.46 -1.13 4.50
N ILE A 111 5.15 -1.07 3.21
CA ILE A 111 5.90 -1.82 2.18
C ILE A 111 6.57 -0.92 1.14
N ASP A 112 6.04 0.28 0.88
CA ASP A 112 6.59 1.17 -0.14
C ASP A 112 6.07 2.62 -0.02
N THR A 113 6.62 3.51 -0.82
CA THR A 113 6.24 4.92 -0.95
C THR A 113 6.27 5.38 -2.41
N VAL A 114 5.28 6.18 -2.80
CA VAL A 114 5.18 6.78 -4.14
C VAL A 114 5.11 8.29 -4.02
N GLN A 115 5.90 9.02 -4.81
CA GLN A 115 5.88 10.47 -4.82
C GLN A 115 4.65 11.01 -5.55
N LEU A 116 4.12 12.14 -5.06
CA LEU A 116 3.09 12.89 -5.77
C LEU A 116 3.79 13.81 -6.76
N GLU A 117 4.12 13.33 -7.96
CA GLU A 117 4.72 14.13 -9.05
C GLU A 117 3.79 15.22 -9.57
#